data_AF-A0A968RLD4-F1
#
_entry.id   AF-A0A968RLD4-F1
#
_cell.length_a   1.000
_cell.length_b   1.000
_cell.length_c   1.000
_cell.angle_alpha   90.00
_cell.angle_beta   90.00
_cell.angle_gamma   90.00
#
_symmetry.space_group_name_H-M   'P 1'
#
loop_
_entity.id
_entity.type
_entity.pdbx_description
1 polymer ?
#
loop_
_entity_poly.entity_id
_entity_poly.type
_entity_poly.pdbx_seq_one_letter_code
_entity_poly.pdbx_strand_id
1 'polypeptide(L)'
;MSEKRKPEECVKMILPVRDALEILSGRWKLPIIVSLSFGKKRFKEISRDVRGITDKMLSKELKELEINQLITRTVYDTFPQP
;
A
#
# COMPACT_ATOMS: atom_id res chain seq x y z
N MET A 1 31.97 6.70 -22.08
CA MET A 1 32.58 6.97 -20.77
C MET A 1 31.45 7.07 -19.76
N SER A 2 31.34 6.13 -18.83
CA SER A 2 30.25 6.14 -17.84
C SER A 2 30.57 7.18 -16.77
N GLU A 3 29.81 8.26 -16.74
CA GLU A 3 29.90 9.30 -15.71
C GLU A 3 29.67 8.64 -14.34
N LYS A 4 30.73 8.55 -13.53
CA LYS A 4 30.65 7.98 -12.18
C LYS A 4 29.85 8.96 -11.33
N ARG A 5 28.62 8.57 -10.97
CA ARG A 5 27.76 9.33 -10.03
C ARG A 5 28.51 9.61 -8.74
N LYS A 6 28.36 10.82 -8.20
CA LYS A 6 29.08 11.24 -6.99
C LYS A 6 28.50 10.55 -5.75
N PRO A 7 29.31 10.24 -4.72
CA PRO A 7 28.81 9.64 -3.48
C PRO A 7 27.70 10.45 -2.80
N GLU A 8 27.79 11.79 -2.81
CA GLU A 8 26.74 12.67 -2.27
C GLU A 8 25.38 12.54 -2.99
N GLU A 9 25.37 12.25 -4.29
CA GLU A 9 24.15 12.04 -5.06
C GLU A 9 23.49 10.70 -4.69
N CYS A 10 24.29 9.69 -4.37
CA CYS A 10 23.79 8.40 -3.90
C CYS A 10 23.02 8.55 -2.58
N VAL A 11 23.60 9.25 -1.60
CA VAL A 11 22.95 9.48 -0.30
C VAL A 11 21.64 10.25 -0.46
N LYS A 12 21.63 11.30 -1.30
CA LYS A 12 20.41 12.06 -1.60
C LYS A 12 19.31 11.21 -2.23
N MET A 13 19.67 10.24 -3.08
CA MET A 13 18.70 9.32 -3.68
C MET A 13 18.20 8.24 -2.70
N ILE A 14 19.03 7.82 -1.75
CA ILE A 14 18.66 6.79 -0.77
C ILE A 14 17.60 7.30 0.21
N LEU A 15 17.68 8.56 0.62
CA LEU A 15 16.73 9.15 1.58
C LEU A 15 15.25 8.97 1.19
N PRO A 16 14.77 9.46 0.02
CA PRO A 16 13.37 9.29 -0.36
C PRO A 16 12.99 7.82 -0.58
N VAL A 17 13.93 6.98 -1.02
CA VAL A 17 13.69 5.53 -1.15
C VAL A 17 13.49 4.89 0.22
N ARG A 18 14.29 5.27 1.21
CA ARG A 18 14.15 4.79 2.58
C ARG A 18 12.81 5.21 3.18
N ASP A 19 12.43 6.47 3.01
CA ASP A 19 11.14 6.98 3.50
C ASP A 19 9.96 6.20 2.89
N ALA A 20 9.99 5.95 1.58
CA ALA A 20 8.98 5.12 0.93
C ALA A 20 8.98 3.68 1.45
N LEU A 21 10.15 3.08 1.68
CA LEU A 21 10.28 1.73 2.23
C LEU A 21 9.74 1.65 3.66
N GLU A 22 9.97 2.65 4.51
CA GLU A 22 9.41 2.71 5.85
C GLU A 22 7.87 2.72 5.80
N ILE A 23 7.28 3.50 4.89
CA ILE A 23 5.83 3.52 4.68
C ILE A 23 5.30 2.16 4.20
N LEU A 24 5.99 1.53 3.24
CA LEU A 24 5.62 0.25 2.64
C LEU A 24 6.02 -0.97 3.49
N SER A 25 6.78 -0.74 4.57
CA SER A 25 7.26 -1.80 5.45
C SER A 25 6.11 -2.52 6.15
N GLY A 26 6.35 -3.76 6.53
CA GLY A 26 5.36 -4.60 7.22
C GLY A 26 4.84 -5.74 6.37
N ARG A 27 4.20 -6.70 7.03
CA ARG A 27 3.81 -7.98 6.43
C ARG A 27 2.69 -7.86 5.38
N TRP A 28 1.85 -6.83 5.51
CA TRP A 28 0.55 -6.80 4.83
C TRP A 28 0.41 -5.74 3.74
N LYS A 29 1.18 -4.65 3.79
CA LYS A 29 1.07 -3.53 2.84
C LYS A 29 1.31 -3.95 1.39
N LEU A 30 2.42 -4.64 1.13
CA LEU A 30 2.75 -5.11 -0.22
C LEU A 30 1.70 -6.10 -0.77
N PRO A 31 1.27 -7.14 -0.03
CA PRO A 31 0.16 -8.01 -0.48
C PRO A 31 -1.13 -7.25 -0.80
N ILE A 32 -1.51 -6.26 0.01
CA ILE A 32 -2.70 -5.44 -0.22
C ILE A 32 -2.56 -4.62 -1.50
N ILE A 33 -1.42 -3.94 -1.69
CA ILE A 33 -1.13 -3.14 -2.89
C ILE A 33 -1.16 -4.02 -4.13
N VAL A 34 -0.52 -5.20 -4.08
CA VAL A 34 -0.55 -6.16 -5.18
C VAL A 34 -1.98 -6.59 -5.47
N SER A 35 -2.79 -6.95 -4.47
CA SER A 35 -4.20 -7.31 -4.66
C SER A 35 -4.98 -6.19 -5.37
N LEU A 36 -4.78 -4.92 -4.98
CA LEU A 36 -5.43 -3.74 -5.57
C LEU A 36 -4.88 -3.36 -6.95
N SER A 37 -3.65 -3.75 -7.29
CA SER A 37 -3.08 -3.54 -8.63
C SER A 37 -3.83 -4.32 -9.73
N PHE A 38 -4.54 -5.38 -9.36
CA PHE A 38 -5.42 -6.14 -10.27
C PHE A 38 -6.83 -5.54 -10.42
N GLY A 39 -7.09 -4.37 -9.83
CA GLY A 39 -8.34 -3.64 -9.97
C GLY A 39 -8.98 -3.24 -8.65
N LYS A 40 -10.09 -2.48 -8.75
CA LYS A 40 -10.88 -2.05 -7.59
C LYS A 40 -11.50 -3.27 -6.90
N LYS A 41 -11.31 -3.39 -5.59
CA LYS A 41 -11.80 -4.53 -4.79
C LYS A 41 -12.51 -4.06 -3.53
N ARG A 42 -13.54 -4.79 -3.12
CA ARG A 42 -14.18 -4.59 -1.80
C ARG A 42 -13.32 -5.18 -0.70
N PHE A 43 -13.57 -4.74 0.52
CA PHE A 43 -12.83 -5.18 1.71
C PHE A 43 -12.71 -6.71 1.83
N LYS A 44 -13.80 -7.43 1.63
CA LYS A 44 -13.81 -8.91 1.74
C LYS A 44 -13.08 -9.60 0.59
N GLU A 45 -12.95 -8.97 -0.56
CA GLU A 45 -12.18 -9.51 -1.69
C GLU A 45 -10.68 -9.40 -1.38
N ILE A 46 -10.24 -8.26 -0.86
CA ILE A 46 -8.85 -8.06 -0.42
C ILE A 46 -8.50 -9.02 0.72
N SER A 47 -9.40 -9.21 1.71
CA SER A 47 -9.23 -10.15 2.81
C SER A 47 -9.03 -11.60 2.34
N ARG A 48 -9.70 -12.01 1.24
CA ARG A 48 -9.55 -13.35 0.65
C ARG A 48 -8.24 -13.52 -0.12
N ASP A 49 -7.81 -12.47 -0.83
CA ASP A 49 -6.55 -12.49 -1.58
C ASP A 49 -5.35 -12.53 -0.62
N VAL A 50 -5.39 -11.72 0.43
CA VAL A 50 -4.34 -11.61 1.44
C VAL A 50 -4.55 -12.65 2.55
N ARG A 51 -4.39 -13.93 2.20
CA ARG A 51 -4.66 -15.04 3.12
C ARG A 51 -3.90 -14.90 4.44
N GLY A 52 -4.63 -15.06 5.56
CA GLY A 52 -4.08 -15.01 6.91
C GLY A 52 -4.06 -13.63 7.56
N ILE A 53 -4.49 -12.57 6.85
CA ILE A 53 -4.74 -11.28 7.48
C ILE A 53 -6.05 -11.32 8.26
N THR A 54 -6.09 -10.71 9.43
CA THR A 54 -7.34 -10.51 10.17
C THR A 54 -8.05 -9.26 9.67
N ASP A 55 -9.38 -9.21 9.76
CA ASP A 55 -10.15 -8.02 9.36
C ASP A 55 -9.68 -6.75 10.11
N LYS A 56 -9.29 -6.89 11.39
CA LYS A 56 -8.74 -5.79 12.19
C LYS A 56 -7.42 -5.27 11.61
N MET A 57 -6.51 -6.18 11.24
CA MET A 57 -5.23 -5.80 10.62
C MET A 57 -5.47 -5.20 9.24
N LEU A 58 -6.29 -5.83 8.39
CA LEU A 58 -6.60 -5.29 7.07
C LEU A 58 -7.16 -3.88 7.14
N SER A 59 -8.10 -3.62 8.05
CA SER A 59 -8.66 -2.28 8.27
C SER A 59 -7.58 -1.26 8.67
N LYS A 60 -6.68 -1.65 9.59
CA LYS A 60 -5.55 -0.82 10.00
C LYS A 60 -4.61 -0.50 8.83
N GLU A 61 -4.19 -1.52 8.09
CA GLU A 61 -3.26 -1.37 6.97
C GLU A 61 -3.86 -0.55 5.83
N LEU A 62 -5.13 -0.77 5.46
CA LEU A 62 -5.83 0.04 4.47
C LEU A 62 -5.92 1.51 4.89
N LYS A 63 -6.20 1.78 6.17
CA LYS A 63 -6.23 3.16 6.69
C LYS A 63 -4.85 3.82 6.62
N GLU A 64 -3.79 3.10 6.98
CA GLU A 64 -2.42 3.63 6.85
C GLU A 64 -2.06 3.90 5.38
N LEU A 65 -2.37 2.98 4.48
CA LEU A 65 -2.13 3.16 3.04
C LEU A 65 -2.93 4.34 2.47
N GLU A 66 -4.16 4.57 2.94
CA GLU A 66 -5.00 5.70 2.55
C GLU A 66 -4.41 7.04 3.05
N ILE A 67 -3.99 7.12 4.32
CA ILE A 67 -3.35 8.32 4.89
C ILE A 67 -2.07 8.67 4.13
N ASN A 68 -1.29 7.67 3.73
CA ASN A 68 -0.09 7.84 2.92
C ASN A 68 -0.38 8.03 1.42
N GLN A 69 -1.64 8.18 1.03
CA GLN A 69 -2.10 8.42 -0.35
C GLN A 69 -1.69 7.31 -1.34
N LEU A 70 -1.43 6.09 -0.84
CA LEU A 70 -1.07 4.94 -1.67
C LEU A 70 -2.31 4.23 -2.24
N ILE A 71 -3.46 4.40 -1.61
CA ILE A 71 -4.74 3.86 -2.07
C ILE A 71 -5.85 4.91 -1.91
N THR A 72 -6.93 4.75 -2.65
CA THR A 72 -8.17 5.54 -2.48
C THR A 72 -9.29 4.63 -2.03
N ARG A 73 -9.97 5.01 -0.94
CA ARG A 73 -11.19 4.35 -0.49
C ARG A 73 -12.40 5.09 -1.01
N THR A 74 -13.31 4.38 -1.66
CA THR A 74 -14.63 4.91 -2.03
C THR A 74 -15.68 4.26 -1.13
N VAL A 75 -16.43 5.09 -0.41
CA VAL A 75 -17.60 4.64 0.36
C VAL A 75 -18.81 4.73 -0.56
N TYR A 76 -19.49 3.61 -0.75
CA TYR A 76 -20.75 3.57 -1.47
C TYR A 76 -21.86 3.51 -0.43
N ASP A 77 -22.81 4.45 -0.49
CA ASP A 77 -24.08 4.35 0.22
C ASP A 77 -24.96 3.29 -0.45
N THR A 78 -24.57 2.03 -0.30
CA THR A 78 -25.48 0.94 -0.64
C THR A 78 -26.46 0.81 0.50
N PHE A 79 -27.59 1.52 0.40
CA PHE A 79 -28.83 1.03 1.00
C PHE A 79 -29.00 -0.43 0.56
N PRO A 80 -29.28 -1.38 1.47
CA PRO A 80 -29.69 -2.70 1.03
C PRO A 80 -30.97 -2.48 0.20
N GLN A 81 -30.90 -2.74 -1.11
CA GLN A 81 -32.12 -2.81 -1.88
C GLN A 81 -32.93 -3.99 -1.28
N PRO A 82 -34.20 -3.76 -0.91
CA PRO A 82 -35.02 -4.72 -0.17
C PRO A 82 -35.23 -6.04 -0.91
#